data_AF-A0A4Q3WE90-F1
#
_entry.id   AF-A0A4Q3WE90-F1
#
_cell.length_a   1.000
_cell.length_b   1.000
_cell.length_c   1.000
_cell.angle_alpha   90.00
_cell.angle_beta   90.00
_cell.angle_gamma   90.00
#
_symmetry.space_group_name_H-M   'P 1'
#
loop_
_entity.id
_entity.type
_entity.pdbx_description
1 polymer ?
#
loop_
_entity_poly.entity_id
_entity_poly.type
_entity_poly.pdbx_seq_one_letter_code
_entity_poly.pdbx_strand_id
1 'polypeptide(L)'
;MFSSGTVLLHDNLNPNGQSHLFSEPREVLCAYDGDTARAALERIAAAGKQGLWAAGYFAYELGFLFEERLARHLPQRSETPLLWFGLY
;
A
#
# COMPACT_ATOMS: atom_id res chain seq x y z
N MET A 1 -0.17 -4.09 22.28
CA MET A 1 0.86 -4.50 21.30
C MET A 1 0.24 -4.30 19.93
N PHE A 2 0.88 -3.56 19.01
CA PHE A 2 0.30 -3.31 17.69
C PHE A 2 0.40 -4.56 16.80
N SER A 3 -0.64 -4.87 16.04
CA SER A 3 -0.64 -5.95 15.05
C SER A 3 0.16 -5.54 13.81
N SER A 4 0.76 -6.50 13.10
CA SER A 4 1.29 -6.22 11.76
C SER A 4 0.19 -5.63 10.88
N GLY A 5 0.49 -4.56 10.16
CA GLY A 5 -0.53 -3.83 9.39
C GLY A 5 -1.30 -2.78 10.20
N THR A 6 -0.78 -2.26 11.32
CA THR A 6 -1.36 -1.06 11.96
C THR A 6 -0.84 0.21 11.27
N VAL A 7 -1.74 1.15 10.94
CA VAL A 7 -1.42 2.43 10.30
C VAL A 7 -2.08 3.57 11.05
N LEU A 8 -1.32 4.63 11.34
CA LEU A 8 -1.84 5.90 11.87
C LEU A 8 -1.68 6.98 10.81
N LEU A 9 -2.79 7.56 10.38
CA LEU A 9 -2.80 8.79 9.60
C LEU A 9 -3.08 9.94 10.55
N HIS A 10 -2.14 10.87 10.68
CA HIS A 10 -2.21 11.98 11.63
C HIS A 10 -2.10 13.30 10.87
N ASP A 11 -3.18 14.10 10.89
CA ASP A 11 -3.13 15.48 10.44
C ASP A 11 -2.52 16.36 11.53
N ASN A 12 -1.25 16.74 11.34
CA ASN A 12 -0.53 17.64 12.24
C ASN A 12 -0.43 19.09 11.70
N LEU A 13 -1.10 19.39 10.58
CA LEU A 13 -1.08 20.73 10.01
C LEU A 13 -2.06 21.66 10.75
N ASN A 14 -3.15 21.10 11.30
CA ASN A 14 -4.18 21.81 12.04
C ASN A 14 -4.13 21.44 13.53
N PRO A 15 -4.19 22.39 14.48
CA PRO A 15 -4.33 22.10 15.91
C PRO A 15 -5.56 21.25 16.26
N ASN A 16 -6.60 21.28 15.42
CA ASN A 16 -7.80 20.44 15.51
C ASN A 16 -7.80 19.31 14.45
N GLY A 17 -6.63 18.95 13.92
CA GLY A 17 -6.47 17.90 12.92
C GLY A 17 -6.96 16.55 13.42
N GLN A 18 -7.60 15.79 12.53
CA GLN A 18 -8.10 14.47 12.87
C GLN A 18 -7.01 13.42 12.67
N SER A 19 -7.10 12.34 13.45
CA SER A 19 -6.25 11.17 13.31
C SER A 19 -7.10 9.95 13.06
N HIS A 20 -6.67 9.10 12.15
CA HIS A 20 -7.29 7.82 11.85
C HIS A 20 -6.31 6.69 12.20
N LEU A 21 -6.73 5.81 13.11
CA LEU A 21 -6.01 4.59 13.44
C LEU A 21 -6.69 3.41 12.75
N PHE A 22 -5.94 2.74 11.87
CA PHE A 22 -6.31 1.48 11.26
C PHE A 22 -5.57 0.35 11.99
N SER A 23 -6.31 -0.62 12.53
CA SER A 23 -5.77 -1.76 13.27
C SER A 23 -6.50 -3.04 12.88
N GLU A 24 -5.89 -4.20 13.18
CA GLU A 24 -6.49 -5.51 12.91
C GLU A 24 -6.94 -5.69 11.45
N PRO A 25 -6.02 -5.54 10.47
CA PRO A 25 -6.36 -5.71 9.07
C PRO A 25 -6.89 -7.12 8.82
N ARG A 26 -7.91 -7.21 7.95
CA ARG A 26 -8.42 -8.50 7.44
C ARG A 26 -7.39 -9.19 6.56
N GLU A 27 -6.59 -8.40 5.85
CA GLU A 27 -5.58 -8.86 4.91
C GLU A 27 -4.45 -7.82 4.83
N VAL A 28 -3.20 -8.27 4.71
CA VAL A 28 -2.04 -7.41 4.46
C VAL A 28 -1.42 -7.80 3.13
N LEU A 29 -1.41 -6.85 2.21
CA LEU A 29 -0.80 -6.96 0.89
C LEU A 29 0.62 -6.43 0.94
N CYS A 30 1.58 -7.20 0.43
CA CYS A 30 2.99 -6.81 0.37
C CYS A 30 3.59 -7.36 -0.92
N ALA A 31 4.16 -6.50 -1.76
CA ALA A 31 4.76 -6.90 -3.02
C ALA A 31 6.20 -6.40 -3.14
N TYR A 32 7.09 -7.23 -3.68
CA TYR A 32 8.51 -6.91 -3.88
C TYR A 32 8.92 -6.94 -5.35
N ASP A 33 8.00 -7.26 -6.26
CA ASP A 33 8.25 -7.37 -7.68
C ASP A 33 7.02 -6.87 -8.45
N GLY A 34 7.21 -6.66 -9.76
CA GLY A 34 6.19 -6.03 -10.58
C GLY A 34 4.90 -6.85 -10.71
N ASP A 35 5.00 -8.16 -10.79
CA ASP A 35 3.84 -9.04 -10.99
C ASP A 35 2.98 -9.10 -9.72
N THR A 36 3.61 -9.31 -8.56
CA THR A 36 2.93 -9.28 -7.26
C THR A 36 2.37 -7.89 -6.95
N ALA A 37 3.04 -6.81 -7.39
CA ALA A 37 2.55 -5.45 -7.22
C ALA A 37 1.30 -5.18 -8.07
N ARG A 38 1.24 -5.64 -9.32
CA ARG A 38 0.03 -5.54 -10.16
C ARG A 38 -1.13 -6.31 -9.53
N ALA A 39 -0.89 -7.54 -9.09
CA ALA A 39 -1.92 -8.36 -8.44
C ALA A 39 -2.44 -7.70 -7.15
N ALA A 40 -1.56 -7.10 -6.34
CA ALA A 40 -1.96 -6.39 -5.14
C ALA A 40 -2.74 -5.09 -5.44
N LEU A 41 -2.39 -4.33 -6.49
CA LEU A 41 -3.17 -3.17 -6.94
C LEU A 41 -4.58 -3.56 -7.36
N GLU A 42 -4.73 -4.65 -8.13
CA GLU A 42 -6.04 -5.20 -8.49
C GLU A 42 -6.85 -5.61 -7.26
N ARG A 43 -6.19 -6.25 -6.28
CA ARG A 43 -6.82 -6.65 -5.02
C ARG A 43 -7.28 -5.46 -4.18
N ILE A 44 -6.51 -4.38 -4.11
CA ILE A 44 -6.89 -3.10 -3.46
C ILE A 44 -8.14 -2.52 -4.15
N ALA A 45 -8.14 -2.45 -5.48
CA ALA A 45 -9.28 -1.94 -6.24
C ALA A 45 -10.56 -2.78 -6.02
N ALA A 46 -10.43 -4.11 -5.95
CA ALA A 46 -11.53 -5.00 -5.61
C ALA A 46 -12.01 -4.82 -4.15
N ALA A 47 -11.10 -4.60 -3.21
CA ALA A 47 -11.43 -4.36 -1.79
C ALA A 47 -12.27 -3.08 -1.63
N GLY A 48 -11.91 -2.01 -2.34
CA GLY A 48 -12.68 -0.76 -2.34
C GLY A 48 -14.12 -0.97 -2.83
N LYS A 49 -14.34 -1.80 -3.86
CA LYS A 49 -15.68 -2.18 -4.33
C LYS A 49 -16.49 -3.00 -3.30
N GLN A 50 -15.81 -3.64 -2.36
CA GLN A 50 -16.41 -4.37 -1.24
C GLN A 50 -16.67 -3.48 -0.01
N GLY A 51 -16.35 -2.19 -0.09
CA GLY A 51 -16.50 -1.24 1.03
C GLY A 51 -15.39 -1.32 2.07
N LEU A 52 -14.27 -2.01 1.77
CA LEU A 52 -13.11 -2.07 2.65
C LEU A 52 -12.24 -0.82 2.48
N TRP A 53 -11.54 -0.45 3.54
CA TRP A 53 -10.51 0.59 3.51
C TRP A 53 -9.15 -0.03 3.22
N ALA A 54 -8.31 0.68 2.46
CA ALA A 54 -6.91 0.32 2.27
C ALA A 54 -6.02 1.42 2.88
N ALA A 55 -5.15 1.06 3.82
CA ALA A 55 -4.19 1.99 4.42
C ALA A 55 -2.78 1.38 4.40
N GLY A 56 -1.79 2.19 4.02
CA GLY A 56 -0.45 1.69 3.72
C GLY A 56 0.39 2.69 2.94
N TYR A 57 1.39 2.19 2.20
CA TYR A 57 2.25 3.03 1.35
C TYR A 57 2.57 2.36 0.02
N PHE A 58 2.85 3.21 -0.97
CA PHE A 58 3.49 2.85 -2.23
C PHE A 58 4.92 3.36 -2.22
N ALA A 59 5.88 2.54 -2.65
CA ALA A 59 7.25 3.00 -2.88
C ALA A 59 7.31 3.83 -4.17
N TYR A 60 8.33 4.67 -4.29
CA TYR A 60 8.52 5.51 -5.48
C TYR A 60 8.70 4.66 -6.74
N GLU A 61 9.43 3.55 -6.64
CA GLU A 61 9.75 2.61 -7.70
C GLU A 61 8.51 1.90 -8.26
N LEU A 62 7.41 1.83 -7.50
CA LEU A 62 6.13 1.32 -8.03
C LEU A 62 5.68 2.10 -9.27
N GLY A 63 6.02 3.39 -9.35
CA GLY A 63 5.73 4.25 -10.49
C GLY A 63 6.24 3.70 -11.82
N PHE A 64 7.32 2.91 -11.81
CA PHE A 64 7.89 2.31 -13.03
C PHE A 64 6.98 1.28 -13.69
N LEU A 65 5.98 0.73 -12.98
CA LEU A 65 5.03 -0.23 -13.52
C LEU A 65 4.04 0.35 -14.53
N PHE A 66 3.85 1.68 -14.49
CA PHE A 66 2.82 2.38 -15.26
C PHE A 66 3.33 3.00 -16.56
N GLU A 67 4.64 2.94 -16.82
CA GLU A 67 5.26 3.49 -18.02
C GLU A 67 6.23 2.47 -18.62
N GLU A 68 5.96 2.04 -19.87
CA GLU A 68 6.73 0.99 -20.55
C GLU A 68 8.23 1.34 -20.63
N ARG A 69 8.55 2.62 -20.86
CA ARG A 69 9.93 3.09 -20.94
C ARG A 69 10.68 2.99 -19.60
N LEU A 70 9.94 2.98 -18.50
CA LEU A 70 10.49 2.91 -17.15
C LEU A 70 10.52 1.49 -16.58
N ALA A 71 9.73 0.56 -17.13
CA ALA A 71 9.63 -0.82 -16.62
C ALA A 71 10.99 -1.52 -16.45
N ARG A 72 11.94 -1.24 -17.35
CA ARG A 72 13.33 -1.79 -17.29
C ARG A 72 14.14 -1.33 -16.08
N HIS A 73 13.73 -0.24 -15.41
CA HIS A 73 14.38 0.28 -14.21
C HIS A 73 13.88 -0.39 -12.93
N LEU A 74 12.80 -1.18 -13.02
CA LEU A 74 12.34 -1.96 -11.89
C LEU A 74 13.23 -3.21 -11.72
N PRO A 75 13.82 -3.44 -10.54
CA PRO A 75 14.54 -4.68 -10.30
C PRO A 75 13.59 -5.88 -10.32
N GLN A 76 14.12 -7.07 -10.61
CA GLN A 76 13.33 -8.31 -10.52
C GLN A 76 12.73 -8.51 -9.13
N ARG A 77 13.45 -8.06 -8.09
CA ARG A 77 12.97 -7.98 -6.71
C ARG A 77 13.59 -6.76 -6.04
N SER A 78 12.77 -5.86 -5.49
CA SER A 78 13.23 -4.71 -4.72
C SER A 78 13.65 -5.10 -3.31
N GLU A 79 14.52 -4.29 -2.68
CA GLU A 79 14.93 -4.50 -1.28
C GLU A 79 13.81 -4.17 -0.29
N THR A 80 13.02 -3.15 -0.61
CA THR A 80 11.82 -2.73 0.13
C THR A 80 10.55 -3.07 -0.66
N PRO A 81 9.39 -3.28 0.00
CA PRO A 81 8.15 -3.50 -0.72
C PRO A 81 7.81 -2.36 -1.68
N LEU A 82 7.43 -2.69 -2.92
CA LEU A 82 6.87 -1.73 -3.87
C LEU A 82 5.52 -1.18 -3.39
N LEU A 83 4.79 -2.00 -2.64
CA LEU A 83 3.62 -1.59 -1.89
C LEU A 83 3.47 -2.44 -0.64
N TRP A 84 2.90 -1.83 0.39
CA TRP A 84 2.47 -2.50 1.60
C TRP A 84 1.18 -1.86 2.11
N PHE A 85 0.09 -2.62 2.16
CA PHE A 85 -1.24 -2.13 2.53
C PHE A 85 -1.99 -3.13 3.42
N GLY A 86 -2.61 -2.64 4.48
CA GLY A 86 -3.68 -3.36 5.17
C GLY A 86 -5.03 -3.09 4.51
N LEU A 87 -5.91 -4.09 4.49
CA LEU A 87 -7.32 -3.98 4.14
C LEU A 87 -8.18 -4.14 5.41
N TYR A 88 -9.11 -3.22 5.66
CA TYR A 88 -9.90 -3.13 6.91
C TYR A 88 -11.41 -3.11 6.62
#